data_AF-A0A1F8PTS6-F1
#
_entry.id   AF-A0A1F8PTS6-F1
#
_cell.length_a   1.000
_cell.length_b   1.000
_cell.length_c   1.000
_cell.angle_alpha   90.00
_cell.angle_beta   90.00
_cell.angle_gamma   90.00
#
_symmetry.space_group_name_H-M   'P 1'
#
loop_
_entity.id
_entity.type
_entity.pdbx_description
1 polymer ?
#
loop_
_entity_poly.entity_id
_entity_poly.type
_entity_poly.pdbx_seq_one_letter_code
_entity_poly.pdbx_strand_id
1 'polypeptide(L)'
;MKVTADRLHISGHYLLAVMSNIHLYAGGLSEISPSALLDDGAIDLWLFEGDTMADIIGRVVDLVSGKHVDSDKVRWVSFRELMLESDQPLYVHVDAEPMPYQECCIDIKVIPKHLRLLVPRETPRELFVRHHDHKVKSM
;
A
#
# COMPACT_ATOMS: atom_id res chain seq x y z
N MET A 1 -16.20 -5.34 -5.32
CA MET A 1 -15.15 -4.39 -5.73
C MET A 1 -14.35 -4.96 -6.90
N LYS A 2 -14.00 -4.12 -7.88
CA LYS A 2 -13.13 -4.42 -9.01
C LYS A 2 -11.91 -3.51 -8.95
N VAL A 3 -10.74 -4.06 -9.22
CA VAL A 3 -9.47 -3.32 -9.20
C VAL A 3 -8.73 -3.63 -10.49
N THR A 4 -8.29 -2.59 -11.18
CA THR A 4 -7.34 -2.67 -12.28
C THR A 4 -6.06 -2.01 -11.82
N ALA A 5 -5.05 -2.81 -11.47
CA ALA A 5 -3.74 -2.38 -11.02
C ALA A 5 -2.72 -2.64 -12.14
N ASP A 6 -2.26 -1.58 -12.79
CA ASP A 6 -1.49 -1.63 -14.04
C ASP A 6 -2.20 -2.49 -15.11
N ARG A 7 -1.75 -3.74 -15.30
CA ARG A 7 -2.34 -4.72 -16.24
C ARG A 7 -3.09 -5.85 -15.54
N LEU A 8 -3.08 -5.87 -14.21
CA LEU A 8 -3.71 -6.91 -13.42
C LEU A 8 -5.15 -6.52 -13.09
N HIS A 9 -6.08 -7.40 -13.45
CA HIS A 9 -7.48 -7.26 -13.07
C HIS A 9 -7.80 -8.18 -11.90
N ILE A 10 -8.39 -7.60 -10.86
CA ILE A 10 -8.82 -8.27 -9.63
C ILE A 10 -10.29 -7.96 -9.43
N SER A 11 -11.06 -8.95 -9.01
CA SER A 11 -12.47 -8.77 -8.67
C SER A 11 -12.84 -9.70 -7.55
N GLY A 12 -13.59 -9.18 -6.59
CA GLY A 12 -13.96 -9.93 -5.39
C GLY A 12 -14.82 -9.12 -4.45
N HIS A 13 -15.22 -9.76 -3.36
CA HIS A 13 -15.90 -9.12 -2.24
C HIS A 13 -14.83 -8.73 -1.20
N TYR A 14 -14.53 -7.44 -1.15
CA TYR A 14 -13.51 -6.87 -0.28
C TYR A 14 -14.15 -5.82 0.61
N LEU A 15 -13.84 -5.87 1.91
CA LEU A 15 -14.39 -4.93 2.89
C LEU A 15 -13.44 -3.76 3.17
N LEU A 16 -12.14 -3.97 2.92
CA LEU A 16 -11.11 -2.98 3.20
C LEU A 16 -10.02 -3.06 2.11
N ALA A 17 -9.61 -1.89 1.64
CA ALA A 17 -8.45 -1.70 0.79
C ALA A 17 -7.48 -0.77 1.52
N VAL A 18 -6.23 -1.19 1.70
CA VAL A 18 -5.18 -0.38 2.32
C VAL A 18 -4.06 -0.19 1.31
N MET A 19 -3.78 1.06 0.97
CA MET A 19 -2.65 1.42 0.12
C MET A 19 -1.55 2.00 0.99
N SER A 20 -0.31 1.50 0.85
CA SER A 20 0.82 1.99 1.64
C SER A 20 2.06 2.18 0.79
N ASN A 21 2.64 3.37 0.89
CA ASN A 21 3.93 3.73 0.29
C ASN A 21 5.12 3.43 1.21
N ILE A 22 4.86 3.14 2.50
CA ILE A 22 5.90 2.98 3.52
C ILE A 22 5.73 1.66 4.29
N HIS A 23 6.79 1.24 4.98
CA HIS A 23 6.75 0.00 5.77
C HIS A 23 5.82 0.12 6.97
N LEU A 24 5.96 1.22 7.70
CA LEU A 24 5.48 1.36 9.05
C LEU A 24 4.32 2.33 9.16
N TYR A 25 3.34 1.98 9.98
CA TYR A 25 2.20 2.82 10.33
C TYR A 25 2.05 2.89 11.86
N ALA A 26 1.18 3.80 12.33
CA ALA A 26 0.89 4.01 13.76
C ALA A 26 2.15 4.26 14.63
N GLY A 27 3.04 5.14 14.16
CA GLY A 27 4.26 5.51 14.91
C GLY A 27 5.33 4.41 14.98
N GLY A 28 5.28 3.41 14.07
CA GLY A 28 6.26 2.33 14.01
C GLY A 28 5.82 1.03 14.67
N LEU A 29 4.57 0.95 15.15
CA LEU A 29 4.04 -0.21 15.85
C LEU A 29 3.44 -1.26 14.90
N SER A 30 3.10 -0.86 13.67
CA SER A 30 2.52 -1.77 12.68
C SER A 30 3.32 -1.74 11.40
N GLU A 31 3.78 -2.90 10.95
CA GLU A 31 4.46 -3.07 9.66
C GLU A 31 3.43 -3.55 8.63
N ILE A 32 2.96 -2.61 7.81
CA ILE A 32 1.89 -2.82 6.84
C ILE A 32 2.44 -3.40 5.53
N SER A 33 3.51 -2.79 5.01
CA SER A 33 4.13 -3.16 3.74
C SER A 33 5.63 -3.39 3.93
N PRO A 34 6.06 -4.55 4.45
CA PRO A 34 7.47 -4.81 4.78
C PRO A 34 8.41 -4.77 3.56
N SER A 35 7.86 -4.87 2.34
CA SER A 35 8.63 -4.86 1.09
C SER A 35 8.59 -3.53 0.34
N ALA A 36 7.89 -2.50 0.84
CA ALA A 36 7.73 -1.24 0.11
C ALA A 36 9.06 -0.49 -0.02
N LEU A 37 9.37 0.09 -1.18
CA LEU A 37 10.56 0.92 -1.37
C LEU A 37 10.13 2.33 -1.73
N LEU A 38 10.76 3.34 -1.13
CA LEU A 38 10.32 4.74 -1.25
C LEU A 38 10.58 5.33 -2.65
N ASP A 39 11.39 4.67 -3.48
CA ASP A 39 11.91 5.23 -4.73
C ASP A 39 11.87 4.27 -5.92
N ASP A 40 11.20 3.12 -5.78
CA ASP A 40 10.96 2.15 -6.87
C ASP A 40 9.84 2.59 -7.85
N GLY A 41 9.08 3.60 -7.44
CA GLY A 41 7.97 4.16 -8.21
C GLY A 41 6.72 3.29 -8.19
N ALA A 42 6.52 2.49 -7.13
CA ALA A 42 5.33 1.69 -6.91
C ALA A 42 4.74 1.96 -5.51
N ILE A 43 3.50 1.53 -5.31
CA ILE A 43 2.82 1.52 -4.02
C ILE A 43 2.14 0.16 -3.82
N ASP A 44 2.04 -0.31 -2.58
CA ASP A 44 1.40 -1.58 -2.28
C ASP A 44 -0.08 -1.39 -1.97
N LEU A 45 -0.92 -2.23 -2.56
CA LEU A 45 -2.34 -2.41 -2.22
C LEU A 45 -2.53 -3.75 -1.51
N TRP A 46 -3.20 -3.69 -0.37
CA TRP A 46 -3.69 -4.84 0.39
C TRP A 46 -5.22 -4.84 0.38
N LEU A 47 -5.81 -5.90 -0.19
CA LEU A 47 -7.26 -6.11 -0.27
C LEU A 47 -7.67 -7.19 0.73
N PHE A 48 -8.56 -6.85 1.65
CA PHE A 48 -9.04 -7.76 2.70
C PHE A 48 -10.41 -8.30 2.35
N GLU A 49 -10.50 -9.62 2.16
CA GLU A 49 -11.75 -10.32 1.93
C GLU A 49 -12.59 -10.39 3.22
N GLY A 50 -13.91 -10.34 3.04
CA GLY A 50 -14.85 -10.56 4.12
C GLY A 50 -16.28 -10.32 3.68
N ASP A 51 -17.23 -10.79 4.48
CA ASP A 51 -18.66 -10.66 4.20
C ASP A 51 -19.39 -9.87 5.30
N THR A 52 -18.77 -9.76 6.49
CA THR A 52 -19.38 -9.17 7.68
C THR A 52 -18.48 -8.16 8.40
N MET A 53 -19.09 -7.28 9.20
CA MET A 53 -18.34 -6.31 10.04
C MET A 53 -17.41 -7.00 11.06
N ALA A 54 -17.76 -8.21 11.51
CA ALA A 54 -16.89 -8.98 12.41
C ALA A 54 -15.60 -9.45 11.70
N ASP A 55 -15.68 -9.76 10.41
CA ASP A 55 -14.49 -10.09 9.61
C ASP A 55 -13.53 -8.89 9.57
N ILE A 56 -14.04 -7.66 9.44
CA ILE A 56 -13.22 -6.45 9.42
C ILE A 56 -12.38 -6.32 10.69
N ILE A 57 -12.98 -6.53 11.86
CA ILE A 57 -12.26 -6.40 13.15
C ILE A 57 -11.09 -7.40 13.20
N GLY A 58 -11.33 -8.66 12.82
CA GLY A 58 -10.27 -9.66 12.76
C GLY A 58 -9.16 -9.26 11.78
N ARG A 59 -9.52 -8.76 10.60
CA ARG A 59 -8.56 -8.31 9.57
C ARG A 59 -7.74 -7.11 10.00
N VAL A 60 -8.34 -6.16 10.73
CA VAL A 60 -7.60 -5.02 11.30
C VAL A 60 -6.61 -5.50 12.36
N VAL A 61 -6.97 -6.49 13.19
CA VAL A 61 -6.04 -7.08 14.16
C VAL A 61 -4.88 -7.81 13.45
N ASP A 62 -5.18 -8.58 12.40
CA ASP A 62 -4.16 -9.25 11.58
C ASP A 62 -3.22 -8.22 10.94
N LEU A 63 -3.76 -7.12 10.42
CA LEU A 63 -3.01 -6.01 9.83
C LEU A 63 -2.09 -5.33 10.85
N VAL A 64 -2.61 -4.97 12.03
CA VAL A 64 -1.84 -4.30 13.09
C VAL A 64 -0.75 -5.22 13.66
N SER A 65 -0.96 -6.54 13.61
CA SER A 65 0.03 -7.52 14.07
C SER A 65 0.98 -8.03 12.98
N GLY A 66 0.85 -7.53 11.73
CA GLY A 66 1.67 -7.95 10.59
C GLY A 66 1.34 -9.33 10.02
N LYS A 67 0.33 -10.03 10.55
CA LYS A 67 -0.06 -11.38 10.14
C LYS A 67 -0.86 -11.41 8.84
N HIS A 68 -1.33 -10.25 8.38
CA HIS A 68 -2.05 -10.13 7.11
C HIS A 68 -1.21 -10.58 5.91
N VAL A 69 0.13 -10.48 6.00
CA VAL A 69 1.05 -10.87 4.93
C VAL A 69 0.94 -12.36 4.57
N ASP A 70 0.65 -13.21 5.56
CA ASP A 70 0.56 -14.67 5.40
C ASP A 70 -0.90 -15.16 5.27
N SER A 71 -1.87 -14.26 5.11
CA SER A 71 -3.28 -14.62 5.12
C SER A 71 -3.81 -14.94 3.73
N ASP A 72 -4.42 -16.13 3.55
CA ASP A 72 -5.12 -16.50 2.31
C ASP A 72 -6.34 -15.62 1.99
N LYS A 73 -6.78 -14.80 2.95
CA LYS A 73 -7.92 -13.87 2.81
C LYS A 73 -7.48 -12.43 2.55
N VAL A 74 -6.20 -12.23 2.31
CA VAL A 74 -5.61 -10.94 2.01
C VAL A 74 -4.87 -11.05 0.69
N ARG A 75 -5.21 -10.17 -0.24
CA ARG A 75 -4.55 -10.11 -1.54
C ARG A 75 -3.64 -8.89 -1.59
N TRP A 76 -2.37 -9.13 -1.91
CA TRP A 76 -1.38 -8.09 -2.10
C TRP A 76 -1.08 -7.87 -3.59
N VAL A 77 -0.91 -6.61 -3.99
CA VAL A 77 -0.40 -6.22 -5.30
C VAL A 77 0.38 -4.91 -5.18
N SER A 78 1.53 -4.83 -5.85
CA SER A 78 2.26 -3.58 -6.03
C SER A 78 1.93 -2.97 -7.40
N PHE A 79 1.73 -1.66 -7.49
CA PHE A 79 1.24 -1.00 -8.70
C PHE A 79 1.77 0.42 -8.91
N ARG A 80 1.63 0.94 -10.13
CA ARG A 80 1.94 2.35 -10.48
C ARG A 80 0.69 3.16 -10.82
N GLU A 81 -0.25 2.54 -11.52
CA GLU A 81 -1.55 3.12 -11.85
C GLU A 81 -2.65 2.15 -11.40
N LEU A 82 -3.71 2.68 -10.80
CA LEU A 82 -4.80 1.85 -10.30
C LEU A 82 -6.15 2.55 -10.45
N MET A 83 -7.11 1.79 -10.97
CA MET A 83 -8.53 2.16 -10.96
C MET A 83 -9.27 1.15 -10.07
N LEU A 84 -9.98 1.65 -9.07
CA LEU A 84 -10.79 0.84 -8.15
C LEU A 84 -12.24 1.25 -8.26
N GLU A 85 -13.10 0.27 -8.52
CA GLU A 85 -14.54 0.44 -8.66
C GLU A 85 -15.28 -0.39 -7.60
N SER A 86 -16.34 0.19 -7.08
CA SER A 86 -17.24 -0.39 -6.08
C SER A 86 -18.69 -0.23 -6.52
N ASP A 87 -19.56 -1.11 -6.05
CA ASP A 87 -21.01 -1.02 -6.22
C ASP A 87 -21.65 -0.09 -5.18
N GLN A 88 -20.92 0.23 -4.10
CA GLN A 88 -21.29 1.20 -3.07
C GLN A 88 -20.30 2.37 -3.03
N PRO A 89 -20.72 3.56 -2.56
CA PRO A 89 -19.82 4.69 -2.33
C PRO A 89 -18.62 4.30 -1.46
N LEU A 90 -17.44 4.77 -1.84
CA LEU A 90 -16.20 4.53 -1.11
C LEU A 90 -16.04 5.56 0.01
N TYR A 91 -15.63 5.10 1.19
CA TYR A 91 -15.18 5.96 2.28
C TYR A 91 -13.66 5.95 2.31
N VAL A 92 -13.05 7.11 2.07
CA VAL A 92 -11.60 7.21 1.83
C VAL A 92 -10.95 8.02 2.93
N HIS A 93 -9.92 7.44 3.53
CA HIS A 93 -9.01 8.13 4.44
C HIS A 93 -7.64 8.22 3.79
N VAL A 94 -7.00 9.38 3.85
CA VAL A 94 -5.63 9.61 3.36
C VAL A 94 -4.81 10.14 4.52
N ASP A 95 -3.67 9.50 4.81
CA ASP A 95 -2.77 9.88 5.91
C ASP A 95 -3.47 10.13 7.27
N ALA A 96 -4.41 9.23 7.61
CA ALA A 96 -5.26 9.28 8.81
C ALA A 96 -6.33 10.40 8.84
N GLU A 97 -6.54 11.12 7.75
CA GLU A 97 -7.59 12.13 7.63
C GLU A 97 -8.73 11.63 6.72
N PRO A 98 -9.99 11.71 7.17
CA PRO A 98 -11.13 11.37 6.33
C PRO A 98 -11.29 12.41 5.23
N MET A 99 -11.41 11.94 3.99
CA MET A 99 -11.75 12.81 2.86
C MET A 99 -13.25 12.77 2.61
N PRO A 100 -13.91 13.93 2.36
CA PRO A 100 -15.29 13.94 1.88
C PRO A 100 -15.31 13.39 0.46
N TYR A 101 -15.47 12.07 0.36
CA TYR A 101 -15.48 11.30 -0.87
C TYR A 101 -16.70 10.38 -0.83
N GLN A 102 -17.51 10.42 -1.88
CA GLN A 102 -18.76 9.66 -1.98
C GLN A 102 -18.96 9.04 -3.37
N GLU A 103 -17.87 8.89 -4.11
CA GLU A 103 -17.88 8.27 -5.43
C GLU A 103 -17.65 6.77 -5.32
N CYS A 104 -18.08 6.04 -6.34
CA CYS A 104 -17.93 4.59 -6.43
C CYS A 104 -16.66 4.16 -7.19
N CYS A 105 -15.84 5.11 -7.66
CA CYS A 105 -14.66 4.83 -8.47
C CYS A 105 -13.53 5.78 -8.12
N ILE A 106 -12.34 5.26 -7.80
CA ILE A 106 -11.13 6.05 -7.51
C ILE A 106 -9.99 5.68 -8.45
N ASP A 107 -9.35 6.71 -9.02
CA ASP A 107 -8.12 6.60 -9.80
C ASP A 107 -6.92 7.03 -8.95
N ILE A 108 -5.90 6.17 -8.89
CA ILE A 108 -4.64 6.43 -8.20
C ILE A 108 -3.48 6.30 -9.19
N LYS A 109 -2.56 7.27 -9.11
CA LYS A 109 -1.34 7.28 -9.90
C LYS A 109 -0.14 7.64 -9.04
N VAL A 110 0.87 6.78 -9.07
CA VAL A 110 2.15 7.04 -8.42
C VAL A 110 2.92 8.07 -9.23
N ILE A 111 3.43 9.10 -8.54
CA ILE A 111 4.35 10.09 -9.12
C ILE A 111 5.76 9.76 -8.65
N PRO A 112 6.57 9.06 -9.46
CA PRO A 112 7.85 8.53 -9.02
C PRO A 112 8.83 9.65 -8.69
N LYS A 113 9.50 9.55 -7.53
CA LYS A 113 10.57 10.46 -7.08
C LYS A 113 10.16 11.94 -7.07
N HIS A 114 8.88 12.23 -6.76
CA HIS A 114 8.33 13.59 -6.80
C HIS A 114 8.87 14.50 -5.68
N LEU A 115 9.14 13.94 -4.52
CA LEU A 115 9.65 14.66 -3.36
C LEU A 115 11.13 14.39 -3.13
N ARG A 116 11.88 15.46 -2.83
CA ARG A 116 13.27 15.37 -2.36
C ARG A 116 13.29 15.49 -0.85
N LEU A 117 13.75 14.44 -0.19
CA LEU A 117 13.79 14.34 1.27
C LEU A 117 15.23 14.35 1.76
N LEU A 118 15.49 14.98 2.90
CA LEU A 118 16.73 14.77 3.64
C LEU A 118 16.60 13.46 4.41
N VAL A 119 17.51 12.52 4.14
CA VAL A 119 17.51 11.20 4.76
C VAL A 119 18.86 10.93 5.40
N PRO A 120 18.92 10.14 6.48
CA PRO A 120 20.19 9.73 7.07
C PRO A 120 21.00 8.91 6.06
N ARG A 121 22.34 8.95 6.18
CA ARG A 121 23.23 8.16 5.31
C ARG A 121 23.01 6.66 5.44
N GLU A 122 22.65 6.23 6.63
CA GLU A 122 22.36 4.85 6.97
C GLU A 122 20.91 4.76 7.44
N THR A 123 20.15 3.83 6.87
CA THR A 123 18.76 3.57 7.26
C THR A 123 18.70 2.28 8.10
N PRO A 124 17.81 2.21 9.10
CA PRO A 124 17.69 1.04 9.97
C PRO A 124 17.14 -0.21 9.26
N ARG A 125 16.64 -0.04 8.02
CA ARG A 125 16.10 -1.08 7.14
C ARG A 125 16.26 -0.66 5.68
N GLU A 126 15.96 -1.56 4.77
CA GLU A 126 15.95 -1.26 3.33
C GLU A 126 14.74 -0.38 3.00
N LEU A 127 14.98 0.89 2.70
CA LEU A 127 13.96 1.87 2.35
C LEU A 127 14.05 2.32 0.89
N PHE A 128 15.16 2.03 0.21
CA PHE A 128 15.45 2.50 -1.15
C PHE A 128 15.95 1.33 -2.00
N VAL A 129 15.72 1.41 -3.30
CA VAL A 129 16.26 0.48 -4.29
C VAL A 129 17.79 0.46 -4.17
N ARG A 130 18.38 -0.74 -4.06
CA ARG A 130 19.84 -0.89 -4.07
C ARG A 130 20.40 -0.48 -5.42
N HIS A 131 20.97 0.72 -5.49
CA HIS A 131 21.79 1.12 -6.63
C HIS A 131 23.19 0.52 -6.46
N HIS A 132 23.60 -0.38 -7.38
CA HIS A 132 25.00 -0.79 -7.47
C HIS A 132 25.81 0.40 -7.96
N ASP A 133 26.51 1.07 -7.05
CA ASP A 133 27.48 2.08 -7.43
C ASP A 133 28.58 1.42 -8.26
N HIS A 134 28.71 1.84 -9.52
CA HIS A 134 29.94 1.65 -10.28
C HIS A 134 31.06 2.32 -9.49
N LYS A 135 31.99 1.52 -8.96
CA LYS A 135 33.26 2.02 -8.41
C LYS A 135 33.89 2.96 -9.43
N VAL A 136 33.82 4.26 -9.16
CA VAL A 136 34.72 5.23 -9.78
C VAL A 136 36.12 4.84 -9.32
N LYS A 137 36.91 4.27 -10.23
CA LYS A 137 38.35 4.13 -10.03
C LYS A 137 38.90 5.52 -9.78
N SER A 138 39.40 5.77 -8.58
CA SER A 138 40.24 6.93 -8.28
C SER A 138 41.50 6.85 -9.16
N MET A 139 41.75 7.90 -9.95
CA MET A 139 43.10 8.27 -10.41
C MET A 139 43.67 9.31 -9.46
#